data_AF-A0A925ZKC9-F1
#
_entry.id   AF-A0A925ZKC9-F1
#
_cell.length_a   1.000
_cell.length_b   1.000
_cell.length_c   1.000
_cell.angle_alpha   90.00
_cell.angle_beta   90.00
_cell.angle_gamma   90.00
#
_symmetry.space_group_name_H-M   'P 1'
#
loop_
_entity.id
_entity.type
_entity.pdbx_description
1 polymer ?
#
loop_
_entity_poly.entity_id
_entity_poly.type
_entity_poly.pdbx_seq_one_letter_code
_entity_poly.pdbx_strand_id
1 'polypeptide(L)'
;MHVPNYVPDPIEIPGNVTQEPYISRVGFIKRVSGLHFVTLLIVGALAYSPISLPIHLSWWPLAVLILGLAVVRVLLRRGPREATTSSLFLIPLMFAVGLALNPIQTMGWPIWTMIIGPGFALIYALLCGRDFSFVGQYLLSIIASSTTIAALSVGAPATVSDARFSLLSNACYLTYMVYDMASLLARRRLGEEFAAVVDLYRDVLNIFGYIARCLGHWRKHRIWVLPR
;
A
#
# COMPACT_ATOMS: atom_id res chain seq x y z
N MET A 1 10.84 -2.66 -32.83
CA MET A 1 11.11 -3.28 -31.51
C MET A 1 9.84 -3.11 -30.68
N HIS A 2 9.19 -4.20 -30.26
CA HIS A 2 7.98 -4.12 -29.43
C HIS A 2 8.41 -3.92 -27.96
N VAL A 3 8.39 -2.67 -27.49
CA VAL A 3 8.53 -2.38 -26.05
C VAL A 3 7.14 -2.54 -25.45
N PRO A 4 6.93 -3.46 -24.49
CA PRO A 4 5.61 -3.60 -23.87
C PRO A 4 5.23 -2.29 -23.16
N ASN A 5 3.92 -1.98 -23.12
CA ASN A 5 3.40 -0.71 -22.60
C ASN A 5 3.64 -0.49 -21.09
N TYR A 6 4.11 -1.51 -20.37
CA TYR A 6 4.34 -1.46 -18.93
C TYR A 6 5.80 -1.80 -18.61
N VAL A 7 6.46 -0.95 -17.83
CA VAL A 7 7.83 -1.14 -17.36
C VAL A 7 7.83 -1.12 -15.83
N PRO A 8 8.27 -2.21 -15.14
CA PRO A 8 8.59 -3.54 -15.66
C PRO A 8 7.33 -4.36 -15.96
N ASP A 9 7.49 -5.47 -16.70
CA ASP A 9 6.38 -6.38 -17.01
C ASP A 9 5.58 -6.71 -15.74
N PRO A 10 4.25 -6.50 -15.74
CA PRO A 10 3.42 -6.79 -14.59
C PRO A 10 3.51 -8.28 -14.27
N ILE A 11 3.55 -8.57 -12.98
CA ILE A 11 3.40 -9.95 -12.51
C ILE A 11 1.93 -10.29 -12.69
N GLU A 12 1.59 -10.96 -13.77
CA GLU A 12 0.22 -11.40 -14.03
C GLU A 12 0.03 -12.84 -13.54
N ILE A 13 -1.05 -13.08 -12.82
CA ILE A 13 -1.52 -14.44 -12.52
C ILE A 13 -2.75 -14.76 -13.39
N PRO A 14 -2.94 -16.03 -13.82
CA PRO A 14 -4.14 -16.42 -14.56
C PRO A 14 -5.41 -16.22 -13.72
N GLY A 15 -6.48 -15.68 -14.33
CA GLY A 15 -7.75 -15.39 -13.66
C GLY A 15 -7.63 -14.25 -12.66
N ASN A 16 -6.77 -13.27 -12.94
CA ASN A 16 -6.61 -12.09 -12.08
C ASN A 16 -7.82 -11.14 -12.22
N VAL A 17 -7.92 -10.22 -11.26
CA VAL A 17 -9.01 -9.24 -11.24
C VAL A 17 -9.01 -8.38 -12.51
N THR A 18 -7.89 -8.11 -13.19
CA THR A 18 -7.92 -7.33 -14.45
C THR A 18 -8.72 -7.99 -15.58
N GLN A 19 -8.87 -9.32 -15.56
CA GLN A 19 -9.66 -10.10 -16.53
C GLN A 19 -11.16 -10.11 -16.22
N GLU A 20 -11.57 -9.65 -15.04
CA GLU A 20 -12.95 -9.67 -14.59
C GLU A 20 -13.79 -8.53 -15.19
N PRO A 21 -15.14 -8.69 -15.24
CA PRO A 21 -16.04 -7.60 -15.59
C PRO A 21 -15.76 -6.35 -14.77
N TYR A 22 -15.90 -5.17 -15.39
CA TYR A 22 -15.57 -3.89 -14.77
C TYR A 22 -16.23 -3.69 -13.39
N ILE A 23 -17.50 -4.08 -13.24
CA ILE A 23 -18.23 -3.98 -11.97
C ILE A 23 -17.55 -4.81 -10.87
N SER A 24 -17.10 -6.02 -11.20
CA SER A 24 -16.37 -6.90 -10.28
C SER A 24 -15.02 -6.30 -9.87
N ARG A 25 -14.32 -5.66 -10.82
CA ARG A 25 -13.05 -4.96 -10.56
C ARG A 25 -13.22 -3.81 -9.57
N VAL A 26 -14.20 -2.94 -9.81
CA VAL A 26 -14.51 -1.83 -8.89
C VAL A 26 -14.98 -2.35 -7.54
N GLY A 27 -15.78 -3.43 -7.51
CA GLY A 27 -16.19 -4.08 -6.27
C GLY A 27 -15.00 -4.59 -5.45
N PHE A 28 -14.02 -5.21 -6.11
CA PHE A 28 -12.77 -5.63 -5.46
C PHE A 28 -12.00 -4.44 -4.89
N ILE A 29 -11.81 -3.36 -5.67
CA ILE A 29 -11.12 -2.15 -5.20
C ILE A 29 -11.82 -1.57 -3.96
N LYS A 30 -13.15 -1.43 -3.99
CA LYS A 30 -13.95 -0.93 -2.85
C LYS A 30 -13.73 -1.79 -1.60
N ARG A 31 -13.78 -3.12 -1.73
CA ARG A 31 -13.59 -4.04 -0.61
C ARG A 31 -12.17 -3.98 -0.05
N VAL A 32 -11.14 -4.01 -0.91
CA VAL A 32 -9.74 -3.93 -0.46
C VAL A 32 -9.44 -2.58 0.17
N SER A 33 -9.88 -1.46 -0.44
CA SER A 33 -9.73 -0.13 0.16
C SER A 33 -10.44 -0.01 1.50
N GLY A 34 -11.67 -0.56 1.61
CA GLY A 34 -12.43 -0.56 2.87
C GLY A 34 -11.76 -1.38 3.96
N LEU A 35 -11.35 -2.61 3.64
CA LEU A 35 -10.61 -3.49 4.57
C LEU A 35 -9.30 -2.83 5.00
N HIS A 36 -8.52 -2.32 4.06
CA HIS A 36 -7.25 -1.64 4.35
C HIS A 36 -7.44 -0.41 5.23
N PHE A 37 -8.49 0.38 5.01
CA PHE A 37 -8.81 1.51 5.87
C PHE A 37 -9.14 1.06 7.30
N VAL A 38 -9.94 -0.01 7.47
CA VAL A 38 -10.22 -0.58 8.80
C VAL A 38 -8.95 -1.08 9.48
N THR A 39 -8.05 -1.75 8.75
CA THR A 39 -6.78 -2.22 9.33
C THR A 39 -5.87 -1.06 9.71
N LEU A 40 -5.88 0.06 8.98
CA LEU A 40 -5.17 1.29 9.36
C LEU A 40 -5.74 1.93 10.63
N LEU A 41 -7.06 1.92 10.83
CA LEU A 41 -7.67 2.38 12.08
C LEU A 41 -7.21 1.54 13.28
N ILE A 42 -7.16 0.22 13.11
CA ILE A 42 -6.67 -0.70 14.15
C ILE A 42 -5.19 -0.45 14.43
N VAL A 43 -4.36 -0.34 13.40
CA VAL A 43 -2.93 0.01 13.52
C VAL A 43 -2.76 1.35 14.23
N GLY A 44 -3.57 2.35 13.90
CA GLY A 44 -3.60 3.63 14.59
C GLY A 44 -3.91 3.46 16.08
N ALA A 45 -4.99 2.76 16.42
CA ALA A 45 -5.33 2.49 17.82
C ALA A 45 -4.20 1.77 18.59
N LEU A 46 -3.52 0.82 17.96
CA LEU A 46 -2.37 0.13 18.55
C LEU A 46 -1.15 1.05 18.70
N ALA A 47 -0.91 1.95 17.74
CA ALA A 47 0.16 2.93 17.83
C ALA A 47 -0.05 3.93 18.99
N TYR A 48 -1.30 4.22 19.35
CA TYR A 48 -1.65 5.04 20.52
C TYR A 48 -1.80 4.23 21.83
N SER A 49 -1.52 2.93 21.80
CA SER A 49 -1.61 2.10 23.00
C SER A 49 -0.54 2.51 24.04
N PRO A 50 -0.78 2.30 25.33
CA PRO A 50 0.20 2.60 26.38
C PRO A 50 1.40 1.63 26.38
N ILE A 51 1.41 0.63 25.50
CA ILE A 51 2.47 -0.37 25.40
C ILE A 51 3.65 0.25 24.64
N SER A 52 4.60 0.82 25.38
CA SER A 52 5.82 1.40 24.80
C SER A 52 6.97 0.40 24.86
N LEU A 53 7.38 -0.09 23.69
CA LEU A 53 8.63 -0.84 23.53
C LEU A 53 9.76 0.10 23.10
N PRO A 54 11.02 -0.17 23.49
CA PRO A 54 12.18 0.51 22.92
C PRO A 54 12.16 0.43 21.40
N ILE A 55 12.54 1.52 20.72
CA ILE A 55 12.46 1.61 19.25
C ILE A 55 13.11 0.40 18.56
N HIS A 56 14.31 0.01 18.97
CA HIS A 56 15.03 -1.12 18.38
C HIS A 56 14.30 -2.48 18.52
N LEU A 57 13.50 -2.68 19.57
CA LEU A 57 12.70 -3.90 19.76
C LEU A 57 11.39 -3.87 18.97
N SER A 58 10.80 -2.68 18.79
CA SER A 58 9.51 -2.52 18.13
C SER A 58 9.51 -2.90 16.64
N TRP A 59 10.65 -2.74 15.95
CA TRP A 59 10.79 -3.02 14.52
C TRP A 59 11.07 -4.49 14.19
N TRP A 60 11.59 -5.27 15.14
CA TRP A 60 11.95 -6.68 14.89
C TRP A 60 10.77 -7.57 14.50
N PRO A 61 9.62 -7.54 15.20
CA PRO A 61 8.45 -8.32 14.80
C PRO A 61 8.01 -7.99 13.37
N LEU A 62 8.03 -6.71 12.99
CA LEU A 62 7.66 -6.27 11.65
C LEU A 62 8.63 -6.81 10.60
N ALA A 63 9.95 -6.69 10.84
CA ALA A 63 10.97 -7.21 9.95
C ALA A 63 10.86 -8.74 9.75
N VAL A 64 10.66 -9.49 10.85
CA VAL A 64 10.49 -10.95 10.81
C VAL A 64 9.24 -11.35 10.02
N LEU A 65 8.12 -10.66 10.23
CA LEU A 65 6.88 -10.95 9.51
C LEU A 65 6.97 -10.62 8.02
N ILE A 66 7.59 -9.50 7.65
CA ILE A 66 7.79 -9.16 6.24
C ILE A 66 8.72 -10.17 5.56
N LEU A 67 9.79 -10.59 6.24
CA LEU A 67 10.68 -11.65 5.74
C LEU A 67 9.93 -12.99 5.59
N GLY A 68 9.12 -13.36 6.57
CA GLY A 68 8.26 -14.55 6.52
C GLY A 68 7.30 -14.52 5.33
N LEU A 69 6.65 -13.38 5.09
CA LEU A 69 5.78 -13.17 3.93
C LEU A 69 6.55 -13.27 2.60
N ALA A 70 7.78 -12.79 2.54
CA ALA A 70 8.64 -12.95 1.36
C ALA A 70 8.96 -14.43 1.11
N VAL A 71 9.31 -15.19 2.15
CA VAL A 71 9.56 -16.63 2.06
C VAL A 71 8.32 -17.39 1.61
N VAL A 72 7.16 -17.12 2.21
CA VAL A 72 5.86 -17.71 1.83
C VAL A 72 5.59 -17.51 0.34
N ARG A 73 5.83 -16.29 -0.17
CA ARG A 73 5.62 -15.95 -1.59
C ARG A 73 6.53 -16.76 -2.52
N VAL A 74 7.79 -16.95 -2.15
CA VAL A 74 8.75 -17.73 -2.94
C VAL A 74 8.41 -19.23 -2.92
N LEU A 75 8.06 -19.77 -1.75
CA LEU A 75 7.80 -21.20 -1.58
C LEU A 75 6.46 -21.66 -2.20
N LEU A 76 5.38 -20.91 -1.97
CA LEU A 76 4.03 -21.32 -2.37
C LEU A 76 3.63 -20.89 -3.79
N ARG A 77 4.57 -20.32 -4.54
CA ARG A 77 4.50 -20.01 -5.99
C ARG A 77 3.14 -19.46 -6.46
N ARG A 78 2.65 -18.41 -5.81
CA ARG A 78 1.50 -17.57 -6.27
C ARG A 78 0.20 -18.36 -6.58
N GLY A 79 0.01 -19.51 -5.94
CA GLY A 79 -1.24 -20.27 -6.02
C GLY A 79 -2.25 -19.86 -4.95
N PRO A 80 -3.47 -20.43 -4.94
CA PRO A 80 -4.51 -20.14 -3.94
C PRO A 80 -4.01 -20.34 -2.49
N ARG A 81 -3.13 -21.33 -2.28
CA ARG A 81 -2.52 -21.61 -0.97
C ARG A 81 -1.64 -20.45 -0.47
N GLU A 82 -0.98 -19.71 -1.37
CA GLU A 82 -0.22 -18.52 -0.99
C GLU A 82 -1.16 -17.44 -0.47
N ALA A 83 -2.26 -17.15 -1.16
CA ALA A 83 -3.23 -16.14 -0.74
C ALA A 83 -3.84 -16.45 0.64
N THR A 84 -4.27 -17.70 0.86
CA THR A 84 -4.80 -18.13 2.17
C THR A 84 -3.74 -18.01 3.26
N THR A 85 -2.51 -18.46 3.00
CA THR A 85 -1.43 -18.40 3.99
C THR A 85 -1.06 -16.97 4.32
N SER A 86 -0.91 -16.10 3.32
CA SER A 86 -0.63 -14.67 3.53
C SER A 86 -1.74 -13.97 4.31
N SER A 87 -3.01 -14.33 4.09
CA SER A 87 -4.14 -13.75 4.84
C SER A 87 -4.05 -14.00 6.35
N LEU A 88 -3.48 -15.14 6.77
CA LEU A 88 -3.26 -15.46 8.19
C LEU A 88 -2.25 -14.50 8.87
N PHE A 89 -1.36 -13.88 8.08
CA PHE A 89 -0.39 -12.93 8.60
C PHE A 89 -0.99 -11.53 8.81
N LEU A 90 -2.21 -11.26 8.36
CA LEU A 90 -2.78 -9.91 8.46
C LEU A 90 -2.87 -9.41 9.90
N ILE A 91 -3.38 -10.24 10.82
CA ILE A 91 -3.50 -9.89 12.23
C ILE A 91 -2.14 -9.61 12.86
N PRO A 92 -1.16 -10.53 12.86
CA PRO A 92 0.15 -10.25 13.46
C PRO A 92 0.86 -9.09 12.78
N LEU A 93 0.65 -8.87 11.47
CA LEU A 93 1.20 -7.73 10.76
C LEU A 93 0.63 -6.39 11.25
N MET A 94 -0.69 -6.29 11.46
CA MET A 94 -1.29 -5.10 12.08
C MET A 94 -0.70 -4.81 13.46
N PHE A 95 -0.53 -5.84 14.29
CA PHE A 95 0.11 -5.69 15.60
C PHE A 95 1.54 -5.21 15.49
N ALA A 96 2.34 -5.82 14.63
CA ALA A 96 3.74 -5.44 14.45
C ALA A 96 3.90 -4.02 13.90
N VAL A 97 3.06 -3.60 12.95
CA VAL A 97 3.08 -2.22 12.44
C VAL A 97 2.66 -1.23 13.53
N GLY A 98 1.60 -1.52 14.28
CA GLY A 98 1.17 -0.69 15.40
C GLY A 98 2.26 -0.51 16.46
N LEU A 99 2.93 -1.60 16.85
CA LEU A 99 4.07 -1.57 17.77
C LEU A 99 5.25 -0.77 17.21
N ALA A 100 5.58 -0.90 15.92
CA ALA A 100 6.66 -0.16 15.28
C ALA A 100 6.37 1.36 15.18
N LEU A 101 5.09 1.73 15.05
CA LEU A 101 4.65 3.13 15.01
C LEU A 101 4.52 3.76 16.40
N ASN A 102 4.28 2.97 17.46
CA ASN A 102 4.17 3.48 18.83
C ASN A 102 5.35 4.35 19.29
N PRO A 103 6.64 3.95 19.16
CA PRO A 103 7.75 4.82 19.57
C PRO A 103 7.86 6.10 18.73
N ILE A 104 7.41 6.09 17.46
CA ILE A 104 7.35 7.30 16.64
C ILE A 104 6.25 8.23 17.18
N GLN A 105 5.11 7.67 17.61
CA GLN A 105 4.00 8.43 18.17
C GLN A 105 4.40 9.05 19.52
N THR A 106 5.11 8.30 20.38
CA THR A 106 5.56 8.81 21.69
C THR A 106 6.65 9.89 21.56
N MET A 107 7.39 9.91 20.45
CA MET A 107 8.27 11.03 20.08
C MET A 107 7.53 12.29 19.62
N GLY A 108 6.19 12.27 19.55
CA GLY A 108 5.36 13.41 19.21
C GLY A 108 5.05 13.55 17.72
N TRP A 109 5.47 12.61 16.87
CA TRP A 109 5.17 12.70 15.44
C TRP A 109 3.68 12.45 15.16
N PRO A 110 3.05 13.21 14.23
CA PRO A 110 1.61 13.18 13.99
C PRO A 110 1.18 11.99 13.11
N ILE A 111 1.32 10.75 13.62
CA ILE A 111 1.02 9.52 12.86
C ILE A 111 -0.46 9.44 12.43
N TRP A 112 -1.37 10.03 13.21
CA TRP A 112 -2.80 10.07 12.90
C TRP A 112 -3.12 10.66 11.51
N THR A 113 -2.25 11.53 10.99
CA THR A 113 -2.42 12.13 9.65
C THR A 113 -2.33 11.10 8.52
N MET A 114 -1.68 9.94 8.75
CA MET A 114 -1.54 8.86 7.76
C MET A 114 -2.87 8.19 7.40
N ILE A 115 -3.93 8.37 8.21
CA ILE A 115 -5.26 7.81 7.95
C ILE A 115 -6.08 8.71 7.01
N ILE A 116 -5.78 10.01 6.94
CA ILE A 116 -6.57 10.99 6.19
C ILE A 116 -6.55 10.70 4.69
N GLY A 117 -5.36 10.54 4.10
CA GLY A 117 -5.21 10.21 2.68
C GLY A 117 -6.01 8.98 2.27
N PRO A 118 -5.78 7.81 2.90
CA PRO A 118 -6.53 6.59 2.63
C PRO A 118 -8.03 6.72 2.85
N GLY A 119 -8.47 7.53 3.81
CA GLY A 119 -9.87 7.87 4.02
C GLY A 119 -10.49 8.55 2.81
N PHE A 120 -9.84 9.59 2.27
CA PHE A 120 -10.29 10.24 1.03
C PHE A 120 -10.22 9.31 -0.19
N ALA A 121 -9.19 8.45 -0.27
CA ALA A 121 -9.08 7.45 -1.32
C ALA A 121 -10.22 6.41 -1.27
N LEU A 122 -10.66 6.03 -0.06
CA LEU A 122 -11.82 5.19 0.15
C LEU A 122 -13.12 5.91 -0.23
N ILE A 123 -13.30 7.16 0.20
CA ILE A 123 -14.47 7.98 -0.17
C ILE A 123 -14.59 8.07 -1.69
N TYR A 124 -13.50 8.40 -2.38
CA TYR A 124 -13.47 8.40 -3.84
C TYR A 124 -13.87 7.02 -4.40
N ALA A 125 -13.28 5.95 -3.88
CA ALA A 125 -13.59 4.61 -4.35
C ALA A 125 -15.07 4.25 -4.18
N LEU A 126 -15.70 4.62 -3.06
CA LEU A 126 -17.11 4.37 -2.77
C LEU A 126 -18.04 5.17 -3.67
N LEU A 127 -17.74 6.45 -3.90
CA LEU A 127 -18.54 7.36 -4.73
C LEU A 127 -18.40 7.06 -6.23
N CYS A 128 -17.23 6.61 -6.68
CA CYS A 128 -17.04 6.20 -8.07
C CYS A 128 -17.83 4.92 -8.38
N GLY A 129 -18.72 5.02 -9.37
CA GLY A 129 -19.45 3.89 -9.93
C GLY A 129 -18.85 3.47 -11.26
N ARG A 130 -19.35 4.09 -12.35
CA ARG A 130 -19.12 3.64 -13.72
C ARG A 130 -17.72 3.92 -14.27
N ASP A 131 -17.07 4.98 -13.80
CA ASP A 131 -15.81 5.49 -14.38
C ASP A 131 -14.75 5.72 -13.28
N PHE A 132 -14.19 4.63 -12.78
CA PHE A 132 -13.13 4.61 -11.76
C PHE A 132 -11.79 4.77 -12.46
N SER A 133 -11.01 5.74 -11.99
CA SER A 133 -9.65 6.01 -12.46
C SER A 133 -8.72 6.13 -11.27
N PHE A 134 -7.58 5.40 -11.31
CA PHE A 134 -6.53 5.51 -10.29
C PHE A 134 -5.87 6.89 -10.30
N VAL A 135 -5.72 7.52 -11.46
CA VAL A 135 -5.21 8.89 -11.56
C VAL A 135 -6.18 9.87 -10.90
N GLY A 136 -7.48 9.72 -11.17
CA GLY A 136 -8.52 10.51 -10.53
C GLY A 136 -8.57 10.30 -9.02
N GLN A 137 -8.46 9.04 -8.58
CA GLN A 137 -8.39 8.68 -7.16
C GLN A 137 -7.22 9.39 -6.49
N TYR A 138 -6.02 9.29 -7.06
CA TYR A 138 -4.84 9.93 -6.52
C TYR A 138 -4.99 11.45 -6.43
N LEU A 139 -5.32 12.12 -7.55
CA LEU A 139 -5.36 13.58 -7.62
C LEU A 139 -6.43 14.18 -6.70
N LEU A 140 -7.65 13.63 -6.70
CA LEU A 140 -8.71 14.17 -5.83
C LEU A 140 -8.43 13.85 -4.36
N SER A 141 -7.92 12.66 -4.06
CA SER A 141 -7.61 12.28 -2.67
C SER A 141 -6.44 13.08 -2.12
N ILE A 142 -5.38 13.32 -2.90
CA ILE A 142 -4.21 14.09 -2.43
C ILE A 142 -4.57 15.56 -2.21
N ILE A 143 -5.38 16.17 -3.08
CA ILE A 143 -5.88 17.54 -2.88
C ILE A 143 -6.72 17.60 -1.59
N ALA A 144 -7.77 16.77 -1.49
CA ALA A 144 -8.69 16.83 -0.36
C ALA A 144 -8.01 16.50 0.99
N SER A 145 -7.15 15.47 1.01
CA SER A 145 -6.40 15.11 2.21
C SER A 145 -5.36 16.16 2.60
N SER A 146 -4.63 16.72 1.64
CA SER A 146 -3.63 17.77 1.93
C SER A 146 -4.28 19.05 2.45
N THR A 147 -5.42 19.45 1.87
CA THR A 147 -6.21 20.59 2.37
C THR A 147 -6.70 20.32 3.79
N THR A 148 -7.19 19.11 4.07
CA THR A 148 -7.64 18.73 5.42
C THR A 148 -6.49 18.74 6.43
N ILE A 149 -5.35 18.16 6.08
CA ILE A 149 -4.14 18.16 6.93
C ILE A 149 -3.67 19.59 7.21
N ALA A 150 -3.62 20.45 6.19
CA ALA A 150 -3.24 21.85 6.35
C ALA A 150 -4.20 22.60 7.26
N ALA A 151 -5.52 22.44 7.07
CA ALA A 151 -6.53 23.07 7.91
C ALA A 151 -6.43 22.62 9.38
N LEU A 152 -6.25 21.32 9.62
CA LEU A 152 -6.07 20.78 10.97
C LEU A 152 -4.75 21.25 11.60
N SER A 153 -3.68 21.40 10.81
CA SER A 153 -2.39 21.90 11.29
C SER A 153 -2.44 23.38 11.70
N VAL A 154 -3.34 24.18 11.11
CA VAL A 154 -3.58 25.57 11.52
C VAL A 154 -4.37 25.63 12.83
N GLY A 155 -5.32 24.71 13.03
CA GLY A 155 -6.15 24.65 14.24
C GLY A 155 -5.50 23.97 15.44
N ALA A 156 -4.46 23.16 15.23
CA ALA A 156 -3.72 22.47 16.28
C ALA A 156 -2.40 23.21 16.60
N PRO A 157 -1.86 23.06 17.83
CA PRO A 157 -0.50 23.51 18.16
C PRO A 157 0.55 22.61 17.50
N ALA A 158 0.53 22.52 16.17
CA ALA A 158 1.47 21.75 15.38
C ALA A 158 2.65 22.63 14.96
N THR A 159 3.86 22.07 14.97
CA THR A 159 5.02 22.78 14.45
C THR A 159 4.98 22.78 12.91
N VAL A 160 5.67 23.75 12.28
CA VAL A 160 5.83 23.78 10.81
C VAL A 160 6.48 22.48 10.30
N SER A 161 7.38 21.89 11.08
CA SER A 161 7.98 20.57 10.79
C SER A 161 6.93 19.47 10.75
N ASP A 162 5.99 19.43 11.70
CA ASP A 162 4.94 18.41 11.77
C ASP A 162 4.01 18.50 10.58
N ALA A 163 3.61 19.72 10.19
CA ALA A 163 2.77 19.96 9.03
C ALA A 163 3.46 19.50 7.73
N ARG A 164 4.74 19.85 7.54
CA ARG A 164 5.54 19.42 6.38
C ARG A 164 5.67 17.90 6.33
N PHE A 165 5.98 17.27 7.47
CA PHE A 165 6.07 15.81 7.56
C PHE A 165 4.74 15.15 7.23
N SER A 166 3.62 15.67 7.75
CA SER A 166 2.28 15.14 7.51
C SER A 166 1.89 15.22 6.03
N LEU A 167 2.14 16.36 5.39
CA LEU A 167 1.84 16.55 3.97
C LEU A 167 2.71 15.62 3.08
N LEU A 168 4.01 15.54 3.37
CA LEU A 168 4.93 14.71 2.59
C LEU A 168 4.63 13.21 2.77
N SER A 169 4.43 12.77 4.01
CA SER A 169 4.10 11.37 4.31
C SER A 169 2.76 10.98 3.69
N ASN A 170 1.74 11.85 3.74
CA ASN A 170 0.46 11.64 3.07
C ASN A 170 0.61 11.51 1.54
N ALA A 171 1.36 12.43 0.91
CA ALA A 171 1.60 12.39 -0.53
C ALA A 171 2.35 11.12 -0.97
N CYS A 172 3.41 10.75 -0.24
CA CYS A 172 4.17 9.53 -0.49
C CYS A 172 3.28 8.30 -0.31
N TYR A 173 2.57 8.21 0.82
CA TYR A 173 1.71 7.07 1.13
C TYR A 173 0.59 6.89 0.10
N LEU A 174 -0.12 7.96 -0.27
CA LEU A 174 -1.16 7.90 -1.29
C LEU A 174 -0.62 7.44 -2.65
N THR A 175 0.55 7.94 -3.05
CA THR A 175 1.20 7.52 -4.29
C THR A 175 1.43 6.01 -4.28
N TYR A 176 2.01 5.48 -3.19
CA TYR A 176 2.24 4.05 -3.03
C TYR A 176 0.95 3.24 -3.00
N MET A 177 -0.02 3.65 -2.18
CA MET A 177 -1.29 2.94 -2.02
C MET A 177 -2.04 2.83 -3.35
N VAL A 178 -2.14 3.92 -4.12
CA VAL A 178 -2.84 3.93 -5.41
C VAL A 178 -2.09 3.07 -6.44
N TYR A 179 -0.77 3.20 -6.51
CA TYR A 179 0.06 2.40 -7.40
C TYR A 179 -0.05 0.90 -7.07
N ASP A 180 0.06 0.54 -5.79
CA ASP A 180 -0.01 -0.84 -5.35
C ASP A 180 -1.40 -1.41 -5.58
N MET A 181 -2.47 -0.66 -5.31
CA MET A 181 -3.84 -1.10 -5.62
C MET A 181 -4.02 -1.39 -7.11
N ALA A 182 -3.51 -0.54 -8.00
CA ALA A 182 -3.55 -0.78 -9.44
C ALA A 182 -2.80 -2.07 -9.83
N SER A 183 -1.61 -2.28 -9.23
CA SER A 183 -0.81 -3.47 -9.48
C SER A 183 -1.41 -4.75 -8.86
N LEU A 184 -2.22 -4.64 -7.82
CA LEU A 184 -2.87 -5.79 -7.17
C LEU A 184 -3.92 -6.42 -8.07
N LEU A 185 -4.58 -5.63 -8.93
CA LEU A 185 -5.56 -6.15 -9.87
C LEU A 185 -4.96 -7.23 -10.79
N ALA A 186 -3.69 -7.09 -11.15
CA ALA A 186 -2.98 -8.06 -12.00
C ALA A 186 -2.44 -9.27 -11.21
N ARG A 187 -2.30 -9.14 -9.89
CA ARG A 187 -1.59 -10.09 -9.00
C ARG A 187 -2.50 -10.92 -8.10
N ARG A 188 -3.79 -10.59 -8.01
CA ARG A 188 -4.78 -11.24 -7.13
C ARG A 188 -6.03 -11.63 -7.90
N ARG A 189 -6.78 -12.58 -7.34
CA ARG A 189 -8.09 -13.02 -7.84
C ARG A 189 -9.22 -12.48 -6.96
N LEU A 190 -10.46 -12.57 -7.44
CA LEU A 190 -11.63 -12.33 -6.60
C LEU A 190 -11.66 -13.32 -5.43
N GLY A 191 -12.05 -12.87 -4.24
CA GLY A 191 -12.02 -13.68 -3.02
C GLY A 191 -10.67 -13.65 -2.28
N GLU A 192 -9.63 -13.05 -2.86
CA GLU A 192 -8.31 -12.91 -2.23
C GLU A 192 -8.11 -11.51 -1.59
N GLU A 193 -9.19 -10.83 -1.18
CA GLU A 193 -9.14 -9.46 -0.67
C GLU A 193 -8.22 -9.29 0.56
N PHE A 194 -8.24 -10.23 1.50
CA PHE A 194 -7.36 -10.18 2.69
C PHE A 194 -5.88 -10.31 2.31
N ALA A 195 -5.54 -11.20 1.37
CA ALA A 195 -4.18 -11.33 0.86
C ALA A 195 -3.74 -10.07 0.11
N ALA A 196 -4.66 -9.40 -0.58
CA ALA A 196 -4.41 -8.11 -1.23
C ALA A 196 -4.11 -7.01 -0.21
N VAL A 197 -4.81 -6.96 0.92
CA VAL A 197 -4.49 -6.03 2.02
C VAL A 197 -3.11 -6.33 2.61
N VAL A 198 -2.77 -7.60 2.83
CA VAL A 198 -1.43 -7.99 3.30
C VAL A 198 -0.34 -7.54 2.32
N ASP A 199 -0.60 -7.64 1.02
CA ASP A 199 0.32 -7.14 0.01
C ASP A 199 0.52 -5.62 0.09
N LEU A 200 -0.51 -4.81 0.42
CA LEU A 200 -0.37 -3.36 0.63
C LEU A 200 0.58 -3.02 1.79
N TYR A 201 0.61 -3.83 2.84
CA TYR A 201 1.57 -3.66 3.95
C TYR A 201 2.97 -4.12 3.56
N ARG A 202 3.09 -5.24 2.85
CA ARG A 202 4.39 -5.81 2.45
C ARG A 202 5.09 -4.97 1.40
N ASP A 203 4.33 -4.40 0.46
CA ASP A 203 4.88 -3.79 -0.75
C ASP A 203 5.53 -2.42 -0.50
N VAL A 204 5.57 -1.94 0.75
CA VAL A 204 6.49 -0.88 1.20
C VAL A 204 7.96 -1.21 0.87
N LEU A 205 8.35 -2.51 0.90
CA LEU A 205 9.68 -2.96 0.46
C LEU A 205 9.81 -3.16 -1.05
N ASN A 206 8.70 -3.10 -1.79
CA ASN A 206 8.66 -3.41 -3.22
C ASN A 206 9.33 -2.30 -4.06
N ILE A 207 9.65 -1.14 -3.47
CA ILE A 207 10.49 -0.12 -4.13
C ILE A 207 11.84 -0.71 -4.57
N PHE A 208 12.48 -1.54 -3.73
CA PHE A 208 13.77 -2.17 -4.04
C PHE A 208 13.63 -3.23 -5.15
N GLY A 209 12.55 -4.03 -5.07
CA GLY A 209 12.23 -5.02 -6.10
C GLY A 209 11.85 -4.39 -7.44
N TYR A 210 11.18 -3.24 -7.42
CA TYR A 210 10.83 -2.46 -8.60
C TYR A 210 12.07 -1.96 -9.33
N ILE A 211 13.04 -1.39 -8.61
CA ILE A 211 14.33 -0.96 -9.19
C ILE A 211 15.03 -2.13 -9.88
N ALA A 212 15.16 -3.27 -9.19
CA ALA A 212 15.80 -4.46 -9.77
C ALA A 212 15.06 -4.98 -11.02
N ARG A 213 13.73 -4.98 -11.01
CA ARG A 213 12.92 -5.37 -12.18
C ARG A 213 13.02 -4.37 -13.32
N CYS A 214 13.08 -3.07 -13.05
CA CYS A 214 13.34 -2.05 -14.07
C CYS A 214 14.71 -2.27 -14.70
N LEU A 215 15.76 -2.47 -13.90
CA LEU A 215 17.10 -2.76 -14.39
C LEU A 215 17.11 -4.04 -15.25
N GLY A 216 16.42 -5.10 -14.80
CA GLY A 216 16.25 -6.34 -15.57
C GLY A 216 15.49 -6.13 -16.88
N HIS A 217 14.40 -5.37 -16.86
CA HIS A 217 13.62 -5.00 -18.03
C HIS A 217 14.47 -4.24 -19.05
N TRP A 218 15.18 -3.19 -18.62
CA TRP A 218 16.07 -2.41 -19.49
C TRP A 218 17.27 -3.20 -20.00
N ARG A 219 17.75 -4.19 -19.23
CA ARG A 219 18.77 -5.14 -19.70
C ARG A 219 18.24 -6.06 -20.80
N LYS A 220 16.99 -6.51 -20.70
CA LYS A 220 16.32 -7.38 -21.69
C LYS A 220 15.90 -6.61 -22.95
N HIS A 221 15.44 -5.37 -22.80
CA HIS A 221 14.95 -4.50 -23.87
C HIS A 221 15.93 -3.34 -24.15
N ARG A 222 17.23 -3.64 -24.33
CA ARG A 222 18.25 -2.63 -24.62
C ARG A 222 17.90 -1.84 -25.88
N ILE A 223 17.59 -0.55 -25.72
CA ILE A 223 17.25 0.38 -26.80
C ILE A 223 18.46 0.65 -27.74
N TRP A 224 19.69 0.41 -27.27
CA TRP A 224 20.94 0.82 -27.93
C TRP A 224 21.72 -0.30 -28.62
N VAL A 225 21.06 -1.27 -29.25
CA VAL A 225 21.78 -2.16 -30.17
C VAL A 225 21.85 -1.45 -31.52
N LEU A 226 22.99 -0.80 -31.79
CA LEU A 226 23.30 -0.29 -33.13
C LEU A 226 23.14 -1.43 -34.14
N PRO A 227 22.39 -1.24 -35.23
CA PRO A 227 22.32 -2.24 -36.29
C PRO A 227 23.73 -2.53 -36.79
N ARG A 228 24.10 -3.82 -36.87
CA ARG A 228 25.29 -4.26 -37.59
C ARG A 228 25.02 -4.28 -39.07
#